data_AF-A0A5B7GCR5-F1
#
_entry.id   AF-A0A5B7GCR5-F1
#
_cell.length_a   1.000
_cell.length_b   1.000
_cell.length_c   1.000
_cell.angle_alpha   90.00
_cell.angle_beta   90.00
_cell.angle_gamma   90.00
#
_symmetry.space_group_name_H-M   'P 1'
#
loop_
_entity.id
_entity.type
_entity.pdbx_description
1 polymer ?
#
loop_
_entity_poly.entity_id
_entity_poly.type
_entity_poly.pdbx_seq_one_letter_code
_entity_poly.pdbx_strand_id
1 'polypeptide(L)'
;MERELDKTIIKQVQDSMQELDQEVEEVIRLGRYSEGSRKPVKVRMRSQVVVEEIMGRKGKLANDTEHKDIWIKRDMNLEERKKEIVLINEAKEKK
;
A
#
# COMPACT_ATOMS: atom_id res chain seq x y z
N MET A 1 -2.34 28.11 8.58
CA MET A 1 -2.33 27.70 7.15
C MET A 1 -2.00 26.22 6.99
N GLU A 2 -0.98 25.67 7.66
CA GLU A 2 -0.66 24.22 7.61
C GLU A 2 -1.78 23.29 8.11
N ARG A 3 -2.55 23.68 9.14
CA ARG A 3 -3.64 22.86 9.71
C ARG A 3 -4.84 22.64 8.77
N GLU A 4 -5.00 23.45 7.73
CA GLU A 4 -6.09 23.32 6.75
C GLU A 4 -5.68 22.43 5.57
N LEU A 5 -4.40 22.39 5.24
CA LEU A 5 -3.83 21.47 4.25
C LEU A 5 -3.85 20.03 4.77
N ASP A 6 -3.46 19.80 6.04
CA ASP A 6 -3.53 18.47 6.66
C ASP A 6 -4.96 17.88 6.65
N LYS A 7 -5.97 18.72 6.94
CA LYS A 7 -7.38 18.28 6.91
C LYS A 7 -7.86 17.99 5.49
N THR A 8 -7.40 18.75 4.49
CA THR A 8 -7.78 18.55 3.08
C THR A 8 -7.16 17.28 2.50
N ILE A 9 -5.89 16.99 2.84
CA ILE A 9 -5.21 15.76 2.41
C ILE A 9 -5.82 14.54 3.10
N ILE A 10 -6.10 14.60 4.40
CA ILE A 10 -6.80 13.53 5.12
C ILE A 10 -8.20 13.32 4.51
N LYS A 11 -8.91 14.39 4.15
CA LYS A 11 -10.25 14.29 3.55
C LYS A 11 -10.22 13.77 2.10
N GLN A 12 -9.29 14.17 1.25
CA GLN A 12 -9.16 13.64 -0.12
C GLN A 12 -8.70 12.18 -0.16
N VAL A 13 -7.81 11.78 0.76
CA VAL A 13 -7.45 10.37 0.97
C VAL A 13 -8.64 9.61 1.54
N GLN A 14 -9.42 10.19 2.47
CA GLN A 14 -10.63 9.59 3.04
C GLN A 14 -11.78 9.47 2.05
N ASP A 15 -12.04 10.43 1.16
CA ASP A 15 -13.11 10.35 0.15
C ASP A 15 -12.81 9.24 -0.89
N SER A 16 -11.52 8.96 -1.15
CA SER A 16 -11.10 7.81 -1.99
C SER A 16 -10.96 6.50 -1.20
N MET A 17 -10.79 6.57 0.12
CA MET A 17 -10.74 5.45 1.05
C MET A 17 -12.08 5.15 1.74
N GLN A 18 -13.14 5.93 1.52
CA GLN A 18 -14.36 5.83 2.31
C GLN A 18 -15.08 4.49 2.10
N GLU A 19 -15.01 3.94 0.89
CA GLU A 19 -15.43 2.57 0.59
C GLU A 19 -14.45 1.51 1.14
N LEU A 20 -13.15 1.83 1.13
CA LEU A 20 -12.10 0.90 1.56
C LEU A 20 -12.00 0.74 3.08
N ASP A 21 -12.36 1.77 3.87
CA ASP A 21 -12.34 1.74 5.33
C ASP A 21 -13.29 0.66 5.88
N GLN A 22 -14.43 0.43 5.21
CA GLN A 22 -15.35 -0.67 5.53
C GLN A 22 -14.76 -2.05 5.20
N GLU A 23 -13.87 -2.10 4.20
CA GLU A 23 -13.17 -3.32 3.78
C GLU A 23 -11.87 -3.57 4.53
N VAL A 24 -11.41 -2.64 5.37
CA VAL A 24 -10.31 -2.90 6.29
C VAL A 24 -10.81 -3.80 7.41
N GLU A 25 -10.17 -4.96 7.55
CA GLU A 25 -10.45 -5.88 8.65
C GLU A 25 -9.52 -5.61 9.83
N GLU A 26 -8.22 -5.50 9.58
CA GLU A 26 -7.22 -5.29 10.63
C GLU A 26 -6.09 -4.36 10.16
N VAL A 27 -5.59 -3.55 11.09
CA VAL A 27 -4.42 -2.68 10.88
C VAL A 27 -3.41 -2.95 11.98
N ILE A 28 -2.22 -3.40 11.60
CA ILE A 28 -1.14 -3.79 12.51
C ILE A 28 0.12 -2.97 12.18
N ARG A 29 0.65 -2.24 13.16
CA ARG A 29 1.95 -1.56 13.01
C ARG A 29 3.08 -2.56 13.29
N LEU A 30 3.96 -2.78 12.31
CA LEU A 30 5.08 -3.70 12.44
C LEU A 30 6.27 -3.03 13.16
N GLY A 31 6.96 -3.78 14.03
CA GLY A 31 8.20 -3.34 14.70
C GLY A 31 8.03 -2.61 16.05
N ARG A 32 9.14 -2.45 16.78
CA ARG A 32 9.19 -1.73 18.08
C ARG A 32 9.15 -0.21 17.87
N TYR A 33 8.65 0.53 18.87
CA TYR A 33 8.54 1.99 18.78
C TYR A 33 9.92 2.63 18.90
N SER A 34 10.25 3.48 17.93
CA SER A 34 11.43 4.35 17.93
C SER A 34 10.98 5.75 17.55
N GLU A 35 11.29 6.71 18.41
CA GLU A 35 10.94 8.12 18.25
C GLU A 35 11.51 8.66 16.92
N GLY A 36 10.70 9.39 16.15
CA GLY A 36 11.11 9.96 14.85
C GLY A 36 11.10 9.01 13.63
N SER A 37 10.70 7.74 13.79
CA SER A 37 10.66 6.78 12.67
C SER A 37 9.23 6.31 12.35
N ARG A 38 8.87 6.35 11.06
CA ARG A 38 7.53 5.94 10.58
C ARG A 38 7.52 4.41 10.41
N LYS A 39 6.77 3.72 11.27
CA LYS A 39 6.69 2.25 11.23
C LYS A 39 5.96 1.74 9.99
N PRO A 40 6.36 0.59 9.42
CA PRO A 40 5.56 -0.09 8.42
C PRO A 40 4.20 -0.48 9.01
N VAL A 41 3.15 -0.31 8.22
CA VAL A 41 1.78 -0.70 8.59
C VAL A 41 1.37 -1.86 7.69
N LYS A 42 0.92 -2.95 8.31
CA LYS A 42 0.29 -4.10 7.66
C LYS A 42 -1.22 -3.94 7.79
N VAL A 43 -1.92 -3.97 6.66
CA VAL A 43 -3.38 -3.87 6.61
C VAL A 43 -3.91 -5.18 6.04
N ARG A 44 -4.86 -5.81 6.74
CA ARG A 44 -5.63 -6.93 6.22
C ARG A 44 -6.97 -6.40 5.72
N MET A 45 -7.25 -6.65 4.45
CA MET A 45 -8.53 -6.32 3.83
C MET A 45 -9.45 -7.55 3.87
N ARG A 46 -10.76 -7.32 3.88
CA ARG A 46 -11.80 -8.35 3.84
C ARG A 46 -11.89 -9.00 2.47
N SER A 47 -11.85 -8.20 1.39
CA SER A 47 -11.89 -8.71 0.03
C SER A 47 -10.52 -8.72 -0.62
N GLN A 48 -10.23 -9.81 -1.33
CA GLN A 48 -9.07 -9.90 -2.20
C GLN A 48 -9.19 -8.93 -3.39
N VAL A 49 -10.41 -8.66 -3.88
CA VAL A 49 -10.65 -7.78 -5.04
C VAL A 49 -10.13 -6.38 -4.78
N VAL A 50 -10.34 -5.87 -3.55
CA VAL A 50 -9.81 -4.58 -3.11
C VAL A 50 -8.29 -4.56 -3.08
N VAL A 51 -7.66 -5.63 -2.62
CA VAL A 51 -6.19 -5.72 -2.63
C VAL A 51 -5.64 -5.63 -4.05
N GLU A 52 -6.31 -6.27 -5.02
CA GLU A 52 -5.92 -6.22 -6.43
C GLU A 52 -6.14 -4.82 -7.02
N GLU A 53 -7.25 -4.17 -6.69
CA GLU A 53 -7.54 -2.81 -7.12
C GLU A 53 -6.51 -1.81 -6.58
N ILE A 54 -6.13 -1.90 -5.29
CA ILE A 54 -5.09 -1.09 -4.68
C ILE A 54 -3.74 -1.33 -5.37
N MET A 55 -3.40 -2.59 -5.67
CA MET A 55 -2.15 -2.94 -6.36
C MET A 55 -2.12 -2.43 -7.80
N GLY A 56 -3.25 -2.44 -8.51
CA GLY A 56 -3.38 -1.86 -9.86
C GLY A 56 -3.30 -0.33 -9.85
N ARG A 57 -3.89 0.31 -8.83
CA ARG A 57 -3.84 1.77 -8.62
C ARG A 57 -2.51 2.25 -8.03
N LYS A 58 -1.69 1.36 -7.45
CA LYS A 58 -0.35 1.65 -6.90
C LYS A 58 0.53 2.42 -7.89
N GLY A 59 0.46 2.11 -9.18
CA GLY A 59 1.23 2.81 -10.21
C GLY A 59 0.89 4.30 -10.31
N LYS A 60 -0.37 4.69 -10.05
CA LYS A 60 -0.79 6.09 -10.02
C LYS A 60 -0.26 6.83 -8.79
N LEU A 61 -0.18 6.14 -7.65
CA LEU A 61 0.39 6.69 -6.41
C LEU A 61 1.89 7.01 -6.52
N ALA A 62 2.65 6.25 -7.32
CA ALA A 62 4.08 6.51 -7.51
C ALA A 62 4.38 7.85 -8.20
N ASN A 63 3.41 8.40 -8.93
CA ASN A 63 3.53 9.70 -9.60
C ASN A 63 3.11 10.87 -8.71
N ASP A 64 2.56 10.60 -7.53
CA ASP A 64 2.02 11.62 -6.63
C ASP A 64 3.15 12.21 -5.76
N THR A 65 3.28 13.54 -5.76
CA THR A 65 4.49 14.22 -5.27
C THR A 65 4.64 14.14 -3.74
N GLU A 66 3.52 13.97 -3.03
CA GLU A 66 3.45 13.91 -1.57
C GLU A 66 3.60 12.48 -1.02
N HIS A 67 3.53 11.46 -1.89
CA HIS A 67 3.49 10.04 -1.51
C HIS A 67 4.67 9.23 -2.07
N LYS A 68 5.71 9.91 -2.57
CA LYS A 68 6.89 9.29 -3.21
C LYS A 68 7.61 8.24 -2.35
N ASP A 69 7.52 8.36 -1.02
CA ASP A 69 8.17 7.46 -0.06
C ASP A 69 7.27 6.32 0.45
N ILE A 70 6.10 6.10 -0.14
CA ILE A 70 5.18 5.03 0.27
C ILE A 70 5.40 3.79 -0.59
N TRP A 71 5.88 2.70 0.05
CA TRP A 71 6.02 1.41 -0.60
C TRP A 71 4.90 0.45 -0.20
N ILE A 72 3.99 0.16 -1.12
CA ILE A 72 2.93 -0.84 -0.94
C ILE A 72 3.39 -2.17 -1.52
N LYS A 73 3.38 -3.23 -0.71
CA LYS A 73 3.73 -4.59 -1.13
C LYS A 73 2.67 -5.57 -0.66
N ARG A 74 2.29 -6.51 -1.55
CA ARG A 74 1.44 -7.64 -1.18
C ARG A 74 2.20 -8.55 -0.22
N ASP A 75 1.55 -8.91 0.89
CA ASP A 75 2.05 -9.94 1.79
C ASP A 75 1.83 -11.29 1.10
N MET A 76 2.92 -11.96 0.75
CA MET A 76 2.90 -13.24 0.02
C MET A 76 3.64 -14.28 0.85
N ASN A 77 3.20 -15.53 0.73
CA ASN A 77 3.96 -16.63 1.30
C ASN A 77 5.28 -16.88 0.52
N LEU A 78 6.16 -17.71 1.07
CA LEU A 78 7.48 -17.97 0.48
C LEU A 78 7.40 -18.61 -0.92
N GLU A 79 6.43 -19.48 -1.14
CA GLU A 79 6.25 -20.20 -2.40
C GLU A 79 5.68 -19.30 -3.50
N GLU A 80 4.70 -18.46 -3.17
CA GLU A 80 4.18 -17.42 -4.07
C GLU A 80 5.27 -16.43 -4.46
N ARG A 81 6.11 -16.04 -3.50
CA ARG A 81 7.24 -15.14 -3.76
C ARG A 81 8.27 -15.76 -4.70
N LYS A 82 8.56 -17.06 -4.59
CA LYS A 82 9.46 -17.78 -5.51
C LYS A 82 8.86 -17.79 -6.93
N LYS A 83 7.57 -18.10 -7.06
CA LYS A 83 6.87 -18.09 -8.35
C LYS A 83 6.92 -16.72 -9.03
N GLU A 84 6.70 -15.64 -8.26
CA GLU A 84 6.80 -14.27 -8.79
C GLU A 84 8.21 -13.95 -9.30
N ILE A 85 9.25 -14.33 -8.55
CA ILE A 85 10.65 -14.10 -8.96
C ILE A 85 10.97 -14.85 -10.26
N VAL A 86 10.51 -16.10 -10.39
CA VAL A 86 10.69 -16.89 -11.62
C VAL A 86 10.04 -16.19 -12.81
N LEU A 87 8.77 -15.76 -12.67
CA LEU A 87 8.05 -15.05 -13.74
C LEU A 87 8.73 -13.74 -14.15
N ILE A 88 9.27 -12.98 -13.18
CA ILE A 88 10.01 -11.74 -13.46
C ILE A 88 11.29 -12.04 -14.25
N ASN A 89 12.02 -13.10 -13.89
CA ASN A 89 13.26 -13.48 -14.59
C ASN A 89 12.96 -13.97 -16.01
N GLU A 90 11.94 -14.82 -16.19
CA GLU A 90 11.50 -15.26 -17.52
C GLU A 90 11.10 -14.08 -18.41
N ALA A 91 10.41 -13.07 -17.86
CA ALA A 91 10.04 -11.86 -18.59
C ALA A 91 11.24 -10.98 -18.96
N LYS A 92 12.31 -11.00 -18.17
CA LYS A 92 13.57 -10.30 -18.47
C LYS A 92 14.41 -11.02 -19.52
N GLU A 93 14.43 -12.35 -19.51
CA GLU A 93 15.18 -13.16 -20.48
C GLU A 93 14.54 -13.16 -21.87
N LYS A 94 13.23 -12.94 -21.95
CA LYS A 94 12.50 -12.80 -23.22
C LYS A 94 12.55 -11.39 -23.82
N LYS A 95 13.26 -10.46 -23.18
CA LYS A 95 13.37 -9.06 -23.58
C LYS A 95 14.73 -8.79 -24.23
#